data_AF-A0A059VQV2-F1
#
_entry.id   AF-A0A059VQV2-F1
#
_cell.length_a   1.000
_cell.length_b   1.000
_cell.length_c   1.000
_cell.angle_alpha   90.00
_cell.angle_beta   90.00
_cell.angle_gamma   90.00
#
_symmetry.space_group_name_H-M   'P 1'
#
loop_
_entity.id
_entity.type
_entity.pdbx_description
1 polymer ?
#
loop_
_entity_poly.entity_id
_entity_poly.type
_entity_poly.pdbx_seq_one_letter_code
_entity_poly.pdbx_strand_id
1 'polypeptide(L)'
;MNAETSAPESALPAPEAELPGPRPHPTVHGQPTRAQLTLSPGDTRWEVAVVLYGVPADEWPTTRLPGPEAPPLKVRGEALTFLGYAQTGPGPHYWEWAECQDGDHDPVRLMAHTEVRPAGIQDPAAGGPGS
;
A
#
# COMPACT_ATOMS: atom_id res chain seq x y z
N MET A 1 -41.20 28.48 26.17
CA MET A 1 -41.18 29.32 24.96
C MET A 1 -39.74 29.45 24.49
N ASN A 2 -39.44 28.76 23.37
CA ASN A 2 -38.49 28.99 22.25
C ASN A 2 -37.24 29.86 22.53
N ALA A 3 -35.99 29.37 22.44
CA ALA A 3 -35.22 28.90 21.27
C ALA A 3 -34.67 30.05 20.40
N GLU A 4 -33.35 30.27 20.45
CA GLU A 4 -32.53 30.60 19.28
C GLU A 4 -31.17 29.88 19.40
N THR A 5 -31.03 28.90 18.51
CA THR A 5 -29.81 28.15 18.18
C THR A 5 -29.01 29.00 17.21
N SER A 6 -27.77 29.37 17.58
CA SER A 6 -26.75 29.78 16.61
C SER A 6 -25.80 28.61 16.40
N ALA A 7 -25.83 28.05 15.20
CA ALA A 7 -24.99 26.96 14.73
C ALA A 7 -23.51 27.37 14.70
N PRO A 8 -22.56 26.47 15.02
CA PRO A 8 -21.21 26.63 14.52
C PRO A 8 -21.16 26.22 13.05
N GLU A 9 -20.73 27.19 12.25
CA GLU A 9 -20.24 27.11 10.88
C GLU A 9 -19.59 25.76 10.57
N SER A 10 -20.08 25.12 9.52
CA SER A 10 -19.64 23.82 9.01
C SER A 10 -18.12 23.76 8.86
N ALA A 11 -17.47 23.05 9.79
CA ALA A 11 -16.19 22.43 9.51
C ALA A 11 -16.42 21.45 8.36
N LEU A 12 -15.89 21.77 7.18
CA LEU A 12 -15.84 20.84 6.06
C LEU A 12 -15.25 19.51 6.56
N PRO A 13 -15.92 18.36 6.37
CA PRO A 13 -15.32 17.08 6.70
C PRO A 13 -14.04 16.93 5.85
N ALA A 14 -12.97 16.43 6.49
CA ALA A 14 -11.80 15.97 5.76
C ALA A 14 -12.28 15.04 4.64
N PRO A 15 -11.72 15.10 3.42
CA PRO A 15 -12.10 14.15 2.39
C PRO A 15 -11.70 12.77 2.90
N GLU A 16 -12.67 12.00 3.39
CA GLU A 16 -12.61 10.56 3.41
C GLU A 16 -12.26 10.18 1.98
N ALA A 17 -10.98 9.87 1.76
CA ALA A 17 -10.53 9.19 0.57
C ALA A 17 -11.10 7.77 0.62
N GLU A 18 -12.41 7.67 0.42
CA GLU A 18 -13.13 6.42 0.23
C GLU A 18 -12.67 5.92 -1.14
N LEU A 19 -11.58 5.15 -1.14
CA LEU A 19 -11.10 4.44 -2.33
C LEU A 19 -12.15 3.37 -2.67
N PRO A 20 -12.78 3.40 -3.86
CA PRO A 20 -13.73 2.39 -4.25
C PRO A 20 -12.98 1.14 -4.70
N GLY A 21 -12.93 0.13 -3.84
CA GLY A 21 -12.42 -1.19 -4.20
C GLY A 21 -12.45 -2.18 -3.03
N PRO A 22 -12.75 -3.46 -3.25
CA PRO A 22 -12.62 -4.47 -2.21
C PRO A 22 -11.16 -4.55 -1.76
N ARG A 23 -10.91 -4.57 -0.44
CA ARG A 23 -9.59 -4.89 0.10
C ARG A 23 -9.22 -6.29 -0.38
N PRO A 24 -8.12 -6.48 -1.12
CA PRO A 24 -7.76 -7.81 -1.61
C PRO A 24 -7.45 -8.72 -0.43
N HIS A 25 -7.98 -9.95 -0.46
CA HIS A 25 -7.65 -10.96 0.55
C HIS A 25 -6.21 -11.43 0.32
N PRO A 26 -5.31 -11.33 1.32
CA PRO A 26 -3.96 -11.83 1.16
C PRO A 26 -3.98 -13.35 0.94
N THR A 27 -3.42 -13.80 -0.19
CA THR A 27 -3.36 -15.22 -0.53
C THR A 27 -2.61 -16.00 0.54
N VAL A 28 -3.28 -16.98 1.17
CA VAL A 28 -2.73 -17.89 2.18
C VAL A 28 -1.92 -19.00 1.49
N HIS A 29 -0.85 -18.64 0.80
CA HIS A 29 0.20 -19.59 0.47
C HIS A 29 1.46 -19.09 1.15
N GLY A 30 1.98 -19.86 2.10
CA GLY A 30 3.11 -19.54 2.97
C GLY A 30 4.46 -19.39 2.25
N GLN A 31 4.47 -18.85 1.04
CA GLN A 31 5.65 -18.44 0.31
C GLN A 31 5.91 -16.95 0.55
N PRO A 32 7.17 -16.53 0.76
CA PRO A 32 7.52 -15.13 0.79
C PRO A 32 7.04 -14.47 -0.52
N THR A 33 6.25 -13.42 -0.36
CA THR A 33 5.70 -12.64 -1.46
C THR A 33 6.60 -11.42 -1.67
N ARG A 34 6.71 -10.91 -2.90
CA ARG A 34 7.55 -9.72 -3.18
C ARG A 34 6.65 -8.52 -3.39
N ALA A 35 7.00 -7.38 -2.80
CA ALA A 35 6.41 -6.11 -3.16
C ALA A 35 7.35 -5.34 -4.09
N GLN A 36 6.76 -4.61 -5.02
CA GLN A 36 7.44 -3.77 -6.00
C GLN A 36 6.97 -2.32 -5.85
N LEU A 37 7.88 -1.40 -6.12
CA LEU A 37 7.64 0.03 -6.20
C LEU A 37 8.09 0.49 -7.57
N THR A 38 7.17 1.01 -8.37
CA THR A 38 7.43 1.44 -9.75
C THR A 38 6.90 2.84 -9.97
N LEU A 39 7.51 3.58 -10.90
CA LEU A 39 6.97 4.85 -11.37
C LEU A 39 6.04 4.56 -12.56
N SER A 40 4.75 4.90 -12.44
CA SER A 40 3.78 4.69 -13.51
C SER A 40 4.11 5.58 -14.72
N PRO A 41 4.26 5.02 -15.93
CA PRO A 41 4.46 5.80 -17.14
C PRO A 41 3.29 6.76 -17.35
N GLY A 42 3.56 8.06 -17.38
CA GLY A 42 2.59 9.11 -17.72
C GLY A 42 1.89 9.79 -16.53
N ASP A 43 1.76 9.16 -15.36
CA ASP A 43 1.09 9.79 -14.19
C ASP A 43 2.10 10.43 -13.23
N THR A 44 3.41 10.23 -13.44
CA THR A 44 4.47 10.69 -12.54
C THR A 44 4.26 10.28 -11.09
N ARG A 45 3.51 9.20 -10.84
CA ARG A 45 3.21 8.72 -9.49
C ARG A 45 3.84 7.36 -9.28
N TRP A 46 4.28 7.15 -8.06
CA TRP A 46 4.79 5.86 -7.64
C TRP A 46 3.65 4.94 -7.26
N GLU A 47 3.75 3.67 -7.63
CA GLU A 47 2.77 2.64 -7.30
C GLU A 47 3.49 1.53 -6.54
N VAL A 48 2.92 1.11 -5.41
CA VAL A 48 3.33 -0.09 -4.68
C VAL A 48 2.40 -1.21 -5.10
N ALA A 49 2.96 -2.31 -5.57
CA ALA A 49 2.23 -3.52 -5.94
C ALA A 49 2.77 -4.73 -5.18
N VAL A 50 1.90 -5.63 -4.74
CA VAL A 50 2.30 -6.91 -4.14
C VAL A 50 2.16 -8.01 -5.18
N VAL A 51 3.28 -8.61 -5.57
CA VAL A 51 3.37 -9.62 -6.63
C VAL A 51 2.82 -10.94 -6.13
N LEU A 52 1.67 -11.36 -6.67
CA LEU A 52 1.06 -12.65 -6.36
C LEU A 52 1.36 -13.65 -7.50
N TYR A 53 2.22 -14.64 -7.24
CA TYR A 53 2.57 -15.65 -8.23
C TYR A 53 1.34 -16.47 -8.66
N GLY A 54 1.16 -16.63 -9.97
CA GLY A 54 0.02 -17.33 -10.54
C GLY A 54 -1.28 -16.50 -10.61
N VAL A 55 -1.24 -15.25 -10.18
CA VAL A 55 -2.35 -14.29 -10.28
C VAL A 55 -2.01 -13.24 -11.36
N PRO A 56 -2.95 -12.88 -12.25
CA PRO A 56 -2.78 -11.78 -13.20
C PRO A 56 -2.38 -10.47 -12.52
N ALA A 57 -1.53 -9.66 -13.18
CA ALA A 57 -0.96 -8.45 -12.59
C ALA A 57 -1.99 -7.36 -12.30
N ASP A 58 -3.10 -7.34 -13.04
CA ASP A 58 -4.24 -6.44 -12.83
C ASP A 58 -5.05 -6.77 -11.57
N GLU A 59 -4.88 -7.97 -11.01
CA GLU A 59 -5.52 -8.40 -9.77
C GLU A 59 -4.61 -8.27 -8.54
N TRP A 60 -3.36 -7.80 -8.71
CA TRP A 60 -2.45 -7.62 -7.59
C TRP A 60 -2.90 -6.50 -6.66
N PRO A 61 -2.71 -6.63 -5.33
CA PRO A 61 -2.90 -5.54 -4.40
C PRO A 61 -1.98 -4.36 -4.76
N THR A 62 -2.57 -3.21 -5.06
CA THR A 62 -1.81 -1.99 -5.39
C THR A 62 -2.29 -0.77 -4.65
N THR A 63 -1.39 0.19 -4.43
CA THR A 63 -1.74 1.54 -3.99
C THR A 63 -0.81 2.57 -4.62
N ARG A 64 -1.38 3.73 -4.96
CA ARG A 64 -0.63 4.86 -5.51
C ARG A 64 -0.15 5.78 -4.40
N LEU A 65 1.04 6.32 -4.60
CA LEU A 65 1.70 7.25 -3.70
C LEU A 65 1.75 8.63 -4.35
N PRO A 66 1.60 9.70 -3.56
CA PRO A 66 1.57 11.06 -4.07
C PRO A 66 2.97 11.54 -4.48
N GLY A 67 2.99 12.37 -5.52
CA GLY A 67 4.17 13.12 -5.94
C GLY A 67 5.12 12.39 -6.90
N PRO A 68 5.98 13.15 -7.60
CA PRO A 68 6.91 12.62 -8.60
C PRO A 68 8.20 12.06 -8.01
N GLU A 69 8.56 12.46 -6.80
CA GLU A 69 9.79 12.04 -6.14
C GLU A 69 9.65 10.64 -5.54
N ALA A 70 10.77 9.90 -5.49
CA ALA A 70 10.79 8.58 -4.87
C ALA A 70 10.31 8.68 -3.41
N PRO A 71 9.26 7.93 -3.01
CA PRO A 71 8.61 8.11 -1.72
C PRO A 71 9.57 7.77 -0.57
N PRO A 72 9.49 8.45 0.57
CA PRO A 72 10.28 8.10 1.75
C PRO A 72 10.05 6.66 2.21
N LEU A 73 11.07 6.02 2.80
CA LEU A 73 11.00 4.62 3.27
C LEU A 73 9.82 4.36 4.22
N LYS A 74 9.50 5.32 5.09
CA LYS A 74 8.35 5.27 6.00
C LYS A 74 7.03 5.16 5.26
N VAL A 75 6.82 6.01 4.25
CA VAL A 75 5.60 6.05 3.41
C VAL A 75 5.44 4.72 2.67
N ARG A 76 6.52 4.11 2.19
CA ARG A 76 6.48 2.77 1.57
C ARG A 76 6.03 1.69 2.55
N GLY A 77 6.46 1.76 3.81
CA GLY A 77 6.04 0.83 4.85
C GLY A 77 4.57 1.01 5.24
N GLU A 78 4.09 2.25 5.31
CA GLU A 78 2.67 2.57 5.54
C GLU A 78 1.79 2.06 4.40
N ALA A 79 2.25 2.18 3.15
CA ALA A 79 1.56 1.64 1.98
C ALA A 79 1.40 0.11 2.04
N LEU A 80 2.47 -0.61 2.42
CA LEU A 80 2.39 -2.06 2.61
C LEU A 80 1.45 -2.45 3.75
N THR A 81 1.50 -1.70 4.86
CA THR A 81 0.59 -1.90 5.99
C THR A 81 -0.87 -1.71 5.56
N PHE A 82 -1.14 -0.68 4.77
CA PHE A 82 -2.47 -0.43 4.20
C PHE A 82 -2.94 -1.59 3.31
N LEU A 83 -2.04 -2.17 2.51
CA LEU A 83 -2.32 -3.35 1.70
C LEU A 83 -2.45 -4.65 2.50
N GLY A 84 -2.22 -4.63 3.83
CA GLY A 84 -2.28 -5.81 4.69
C GLY A 84 -1.01 -6.67 4.64
N TYR A 85 0.14 -6.07 4.32
CA TYR A 85 1.43 -6.75 4.23
C TYR A 85 2.47 -6.14 5.19
N ALA A 86 3.28 -7.02 5.77
CA ALA A 86 4.44 -6.64 6.58
C ALA A 86 5.73 -7.04 5.85
N GLN A 87 6.73 -6.16 5.89
CA GLN A 87 8.05 -6.46 5.33
C GLN A 87 8.76 -7.55 6.15
N THR A 88 9.55 -8.37 5.45
CA THR A 88 10.34 -9.47 6.04
C THR A 88 11.83 -9.38 5.75
N GLY A 89 12.27 -8.32 5.06
CA GLY A 89 13.66 -8.12 4.71
C GLY A 89 14.60 -7.93 5.92
N PRO A 90 15.92 -7.81 5.68
CA PRO A 90 16.98 -7.80 6.70
C PRO A 90 16.95 -6.60 7.66
N GLY A 91 16.05 -5.64 7.47
CA GLY A 91 15.88 -4.49 8.36
C GLY A 91 14.52 -3.81 8.18
N PRO A 92 14.15 -2.93 9.14
CA PRO A 92 12.93 -2.16 9.02
C PRO A 92 13.01 -1.26 7.78
N HIS A 93 11.98 -1.29 6.94
CA HIS A 93 11.88 -0.47 5.73
C HIS A 93 12.94 -0.78 4.66
N TYR A 94 13.42 -2.02 4.58
CA TYR A 94 14.38 -2.44 3.57
C TYR A 94 13.75 -2.44 2.16
N TRP A 95 14.44 -1.84 1.20
CA TRP A 95 14.08 -1.83 -0.22
C TRP A 95 15.36 -1.89 -1.07
N GLU A 96 15.37 -2.78 -2.05
CA GLU A 96 16.43 -2.89 -3.04
C GLU A 96 16.03 -2.22 -4.35
N TRP A 97 16.90 -1.38 -4.89
CA TRP A 97 16.70 -0.72 -6.17
C TRP A 97 17.30 -1.54 -7.31
N ALA A 98 16.58 -1.59 -8.42
CA ALA A 98 16.98 -2.21 -9.66
C ALA A 98 16.57 -1.34 -10.85
N GLU A 99 17.36 -1.41 -11.91
CA GLU A 99 16.99 -0.91 -13.23
C GLU A 99 16.18 -1.99 -13.96
N CYS A 100 15.12 -1.57 -14.65
CA CYS A 100 14.24 -2.44 -15.40
C CYS A 100 14.01 -1.85 -16.79
N GLN A 101 14.17 -2.68 -17.81
CA GLN A 101 13.97 -2.36 -19.21
C GLN A 101 13.22 -3.53 -19.86
N ASP A 102 12.06 -3.26 -20.46
CA ASP A 102 11.21 -4.32 -21.03
C ASP A 102 11.67 -4.73 -22.42
N GLY A 103 12.02 -3.75 -23.27
CA GLY A 103 12.58 -3.97 -24.59
C GLY A 103 13.92 -3.27 -24.79
N ASP A 104 14.73 -3.77 -25.72
CA ASP A 104 16.09 -3.28 -26.02
C ASP A 104 16.18 -1.76 -26.32
N HIS A 105 15.06 -1.15 -26.69
CA HIS A 105 14.96 0.28 -27.01
C HIS A 105 14.11 1.10 -26.03
N ASP A 106 13.49 0.46 -25.05
CA ASP A 106 12.67 1.16 -24.06
C ASP A 106 13.53 1.94 -23.06
N PRO A 107 13.03 3.07 -22.53
CA PRO A 107 13.75 3.80 -21.50
C PRO A 107 13.92 2.91 -20.26
N VAL A 108 15.12 2.95 -19.67
CA VAL A 108 15.38 2.33 -18.37
C VAL A 108 14.48 2.97 -17.31
N ARG A 109 13.83 2.13 -16.52
CA ARG A 109 12.97 2.54 -15.41
C ARG A 109 13.57 2.08 -14.09
N LEU A 110 13.43 2.91 -13.07
CA LEU A 110 13.79 2.54 -11.71
C LEU A 110 12.63 1.79 -11.06
N MET A 111 12.96 0.65 -10.46
CA MET A 111 12.06 -0.15 -9.65
C MET A 111 12.72 -0.43 -8.31
N ALA A 112 11.98 -0.36 -7.21
CA ALA A 112 12.43 -0.93 -5.95
C ALA A 112 11.62 -2.17 -5.60
N HIS A 113 12.18 -3.05 -4.79
CA HIS A 113 11.44 -4.21 -4.29
C HIS A 113 11.83 -4.57 -2.86
N THR A 114 10.96 -5.31 -2.20
CA THR A 114 11.18 -5.84 -0.85
C THR A 114 10.42 -7.14 -0.66
N GLU A 115 10.87 -7.95 0.28
CA GLU A 115 10.16 -9.17 0.68
C GLU A 115 9.07 -8.81 1.69
N VAL A 116 7.89 -9.41 1.49
CA VAL A 116 6.71 -9.20 2.33
C VAL A 116 6.00 -10.51 2.62
N ARG A 117 5.21 -10.47 3.69
CA ARG A 117 4.23 -11.51 4.02
C ARG A 117 2.90 -10.85 4.36
N PRO A 118 1.78 -11.56 4.22
CA PRO A 118 0.52 -11.14 4.81
C PRO A 118 0.72 -10.77 6.28
N ALA A 119 0.34 -9.55 6.64
CA ALA A 119 0.11 -9.22 8.03
C ALA A 119 -1.19 -9.94 8.39
N GLY A 120 -1.09 -11.13 9.01
CA GLY A 120 -2.26 -11.85 9.50
C GLY A 120 -3.18 -10.88 10.24
N ILE A 121 -4.49 -11.00 10.04
CA ILE A 121 -5.49 -10.12 10.63
C ILE A 121 -5.14 -9.97 12.11
N GLN A 122 -4.68 -8.78 12.52
CA GLN A 122 -4.65 -8.45 13.93
C GLN A 122 -6.11 -8.27 14.30
N ASP A 123 -6.72 -9.31 14.86
CA ASP A 123 -8.03 -9.22 15.47
C ASP A 123 -7.94 -8.20 16.62
N PRO A 124 -8.63 -7.03 16.55
CA PRO A 124 -8.65 -6.09 17.66
C PRO A 124 -9.44 -6.61 18.88
N ALA A 125 -9.93 -7.86 18.89
CA ALA A 125 -10.68 -8.46 19.98
C ALA A 125 -10.06 -9.76 20.51
N ALA A 126 -8.77 -9.73 20.86
CA ALA A 126 -8.17 -10.71 21.77
C ALA A 126 -7.87 -10.10 23.16
N GLY A 127 -8.77 -9.24 23.65
CA GLY A 127 -8.92 -9.00 25.08
C GLY A 127 -9.85 -10.08 25.64
N GLY A 128 -9.29 -11.25 25.95
CA GLY A 128 -10.06 -12.42 26.39
C GLY A 128 -10.89 -12.18 27.67
N PRO A 129 -11.95 -12.98 27.90
CA PRO A 129 -12.70 -12.95 29.14
C PRO A 129 -11.88 -13.66 30.23
N GLY A 130 -11.63 -12.98 31.35
CA GLY A 130 -10.78 -13.52 32.41
C GLY A 130 -11.22 -13.08 33.80
N SER A 131 -12.09 -13.94 34.37
CA SER A 131 -12.43 -14.14 35.80
C SER A 131 -13.27 -13.11 36.53
#